data_AF-A0A7C4M2K1-F1
#
_entry.id   AF-A0A7C4M2K1-F1
#
_cell.length_a   1.000
_cell.length_b   1.000
_cell.length_c   1.000
_cell.angle_alpha   90.00
_cell.angle_beta   90.00
_cell.angle_gamma   90.00
#
_symmetry.space_group_name_H-M   'P 1'
#
loop_
_entity.id
_entity.type
_entity.pdbx_description
1 polymer ?
#
loop_
_entity_poly.entity_id
_entity_poly.type
_entity_poly.pdbx_seq_one_letter_code
_entity_poly.pdbx_strand_id
1 'polypeptide(L)'
;LLESMTCGKAPVYVDAPPMNEICDPNCGFPVPYQKIEWFNHYNLMIFKNHVYAPEDYAEAIIYAIEHPKEREEKGIKAREKAINQFHYIKTYKRFLELC
;
A
#
# COMPACT_ATOMS: atom_id res chain seq x y z
N LEU A 1 -5.07 1.88 1.06
CA LEU A 1 -4.66 0.78 0.15
C LEU A 1 -5.79 -0.22 -0.07
N LEU A 2 -6.31 -0.84 0.99
CA LEU A 2 -7.28 -1.94 0.88
C LEU A 2 -8.56 -1.60 0.10
N GLU A 3 -9.13 -0.39 0.24
CA GLU A 3 -10.34 -0.02 -0.52
C GLU A 3 -10.04 -0.01 -2.03
N SER A 4 -8.94 0.63 -2.43
CA SER A 4 -8.49 0.68 -3.83
C SER A 4 -8.28 -0.72 -4.40
N MET A 5 -7.55 -1.56 -3.67
CA MET A 5 -7.26 -2.94 -4.08
C MET A 5 -8.55 -3.75 -4.23
N THR A 6 -9.49 -3.64 -3.30
CA THR A 6 -10.80 -4.33 -3.36
C THR A 6 -11.61 -3.92 -4.59
N CYS A 7 -11.51 -2.65 -5.00
CA CYS A 7 -12.13 -2.14 -6.23
C CYS A 7 -11.38 -2.52 -7.52
N GLY A 8 -10.33 -3.34 -7.45
CA GLY A 8 -9.52 -3.71 -8.62
C GLY A 8 -8.67 -2.57 -9.16
N LYS A 9 -8.31 -1.61 -8.32
CA LYS A 9 -7.46 -0.48 -8.69
C LYS A 9 -6.06 -0.68 -8.09
N ALA A 10 -5.06 -0.75 -8.95
CA ALA A 10 -3.65 -0.82 -8.57
C ALA A 10 -3.25 0.48 -7.84
N PRO A 11 -2.83 0.42 -6.57
CA PRO A 11 -2.38 1.59 -5.84
C PRO A 11 -0.98 2.02 -6.28
N VAL A 12 -0.75 3.33 -6.32
CA VAL A 12 0.58 3.94 -6.20
C VAL A 12 0.82 4.17 -4.71
N TYR A 13 1.95 3.73 -4.17
CA TYR A 13 2.14 3.71 -2.72
C TYR A 13 3.61 3.87 -2.34
N VAL A 14 3.86 4.40 -1.14
CA VAL A 14 5.23 4.52 -0.62
C VAL A 14 5.78 3.15 -0.27
N ASP A 15 6.95 2.79 -0.79
CA ASP A 15 7.69 1.56 -0.56
C ASP A 15 8.28 1.53 0.86
N ALA A 16 7.39 1.51 1.84
CA ALA A 16 7.71 1.51 3.26
C ALA A 16 7.16 0.23 3.91
N PRO A 17 7.82 -0.30 4.96
CA PRO A 17 7.42 -1.56 5.58
C PRO A 17 5.92 -1.69 5.89
N PRO A 18 5.24 -0.67 6.48
CA PRO A 18 3.81 -0.78 6.79
C PRO A 18 2.92 -0.93 5.55
N MET A 19 3.32 -0.33 4.43
CA MET A 19 2.57 -0.44 3.18
C MET A 19 2.87 -1.78 2.48
N ASN A 20 4.11 -2.25 2.60
CA ASN A 20 4.60 -3.48 1.99
C ASN A 20 3.97 -4.75 2.60
N GLU A 21 3.45 -4.66 3.82
CA GLU A 21 2.63 -5.70 4.42
C GLU A 21 1.32 -5.93 3.64
N ILE A 22 0.80 -4.90 2.98
CA ILE A 22 -0.49 -4.92 2.27
C ILE A 22 -0.29 -5.08 0.77
N CYS A 23 0.61 -4.29 0.18
CA CYS A 23 0.83 -4.21 -1.26
C CYS A 23 2.28 -4.55 -1.61
N ASP A 24 2.50 -5.15 -2.77
CA ASP A 24 3.82 -5.46 -3.30
C ASP A 24 3.91 -5.06 -4.78
N PRO A 25 5.10 -5.08 -5.40
CA PRO A 25 5.26 -4.64 -6.79
C PRO A 25 4.43 -5.43 -7.80
N ASN A 26 3.89 -6.62 -7.48
CA ASN A 26 3.01 -7.35 -8.39
C ASN A 26 1.56 -6.83 -8.37
N CYS A 27 1.16 -6.11 -7.33
CA CYS A 27 -0.20 -5.60 -7.16
C CYS A 27 -0.29 -4.08 -7.01
N GLY A 28 0.81 -3.34 -7.19
CA GLY A 28 0.82 -1.88 -7.20
C GLY A 28 2.10 -1.28 -7.78
N PHE A 29 2.26 0.03 -7.59
CA PHE A 29 3.42 0.81 -8.02
C PHE A 29 4.13 1.41 -6.81
N PRO A 30 5.27 0.82 -6.37
CA PRO A 30 6.02 1.31 -5.21
C PRO A 30 6.76 2.61 -5.55
N VAL A 31 6.77 3.55 -4.60
CA VAL A 31 7.51 4.81 -4.66
C VAL A 31 8.56 4.80 -3.55
N PRO A 32 9.86 4.92 -3.86
CA PRO A 32 10.90 4.87 -2.85
C PRO A 32 10.76 6.04 -1.86
N TYR A 33 11.03 5.79 -0.58
CA TYR A 33 11.25 6.87 0.39
C TYR A 33 12.74 7.19 0.46
N GLN A 34 13.06 8.45 0.69
CA GLN A 34 14.43 8.96 0.71
C GLN A 34 15.01 8.99 2.13
N LYS A 35 14.17 9.23 3.13
CA LYS A 35 14.59 9.32 4.53
C LYS A 35 13.50 8.89 5.49
N ILE A 36 13.92 8.58 6.72
CA ILE A 36 13.05 8.35 7.85
C ILE A 36 13.12 9.58 8.76
N GLU A 37 11.97 10.15 9.07
CA GLU A 37 11.83 11.24 10.05
C GLU A 37 11.06 10.76 11.26
N TRP A 38 11.59 11.04 12.45
CA TRP A 38 10.91 10.76 13.70
C TRP A 38 10.23 12.01 14.19
N PHE A 39 8.90 11.96 14.31
CA PHE A 39 8.08 13.10 14.76
C PHE A 39 7.43 12.77 16.10
N ASN A 40 7.71 13.59 17.11
CA ASN A 40 7.08 13.46 18.42
C ASN A 40 5.82 14.34 18.47
N HIS A 41 4.66 13.70 18.48
CA HIS A 41 3.37 14.35 18.55
C HIS A 41 2.96 14.55 20.02
N TYR A 42 2.98 15.81 20.47
CA TYR A 42 2.58 16.24 21.82
C TYR A 42 3.26 15.48 22.99
N ASN A 43 4.45 14.90 22.80
CA ASN A 43 5.08 14.00 23.79
C ASN A 43 4.24 12.78 24.17
N LEU A 44 3.25 12.42 23.33
CA LEU A 44 2.37 11.28 23.55
C LEU A 44 2.68 10.12 22.60
N MET A 45 3.14 10.44 21.39
CA MET A 45 3.36 9.43 20.34
C MET A 45 4.53 9.80 19.46
N ILE A 46 5.38 8.81 19.19
CA ILE A 46 6.50 8.95 18.26
C ILE A 46 6.09 8.31 16.93
N PHE A 47 6.02 9.11 15.89
CA PHE A 47 5.74 8.68 14.52
C PHE A 47 7.05 8.44 13.78
N LYS A 48 7.12 7.32 13.05
CA LYS A 48 8.19 7.00 12.11
C LYS A 48 7.71 7.28 10.69
N ASN A 49 8.00 8.46 10.19
CA ASN A 49 7.58 8.90 8.86
C ASN A 49 8.60 8.46 7.81
N HIS A 50 8.13 7.79 6.75
CA HIS A 50 8.95 7.43 5.60
C HIS A 50 8.69 8.49 4.51
N VAL A 51 9.62 9.44 4.38
CA VAL A 51 9.46 10.62 3.55
C VAL A 51 9.96 10.33 2.14
N TYR A 52 9.10 10.54 1.15
CA TYR A 52 9.37 10.38 -0.28
C TYR A 52 9.50 11.74 -0.97
N ALA A 53 10.16 11.79 -2.12
CA ALA A 53 10.14 12.97 -2.96
C ALA A 53 8.82 13.06 -3.75
N PRO A 54 8.19 14.24 -3.82
CA PRO A 54 7.00 14.44 -4.64
C PRO A 54 7.22 14.09 -6.12
N GLU A 55 8.43 14.33 -6.64
CA GLU A 55 8.82 14.06 -8.02
C GLU A 55 8.73 12.55 -8.32
N ASP A 56 9.35 11.71 -7.48
CA ASP A 56 9.30 10.24 -7.61
C ASP A 56 7.85 9.72 -7.58
N TYR A 57 7.01 10.32 -6.74
CA TYR A 57 5.60 9.94 -6.64
C TYR A 57 4.82 10.35 -7.89
N ALA A 58 5.07 11.54 -8.41
CA ALA A 58 4.45 12.03 -9.64
C ALA A 58 4.85 11.17 -10.85
N GLU A 59 6.12 10.79 -10.96
CA GLU A 59 6.62 9.90 -12.01
C GLU A 59 5.92 8.53 -11.96
N ALA A 60 5.74 7.96 -10.78
CA ALA A 60 5.02 6.69 -10.63
C ALA A 60 3.54 6.80 -11.05
N ILE A 61 2.88 7.93 -10.76
CA ILE A 61 1.50 8.19 -11.24
C ILE A 61 1.47 8.28 -12.77
N ILE A 62 2.38 9.05 -13.36
CA ILE A 62 2.46 9.24 -14.82
C ILE A 62 2.71 7.88 -15.48
N TYR A 63 3.69 7.12 -15.00
CA TYR A 63 3.99 5.78 -15.49
C TYR A 63 2.74 4.88 -15.46
N ALA A 64 2.01 4.85 -14.35
CA ALA A 64 0.79 4.04 -14.24
C ALA A 64 -0.32 4.47 -15.21
N ILE A 65 -0.40 5.75 -15.58
CA ILE A 65 -1.34 6.26 -16.59
C ILE A 65 -0.91 5.82 -18.00
N GLU A 66 0.38 5.92 -18.30
CA GLU A 66 0.95 5.58 -19.61
C GLU A 66 1.01 4.07 -19.88
N HIS A 67 0.93 3.23 -18.82
CA HIS A 67 0.97 1.78 -18.91
C HIS A 67 -0.37 1.14 -18.49
N PRO A 68 -1.47 1.36 -19.24
CA PRO A 68 -2.81 0.98 -18.82
C PRO A 68 -3.00 -0.55 -18.68
N LYS A 69 -2.32 -1.35 -19.51
CA LYS A 69 -2.37 -2.83 -19.42
C LYS A 69 -1.74 -3.34 -18.13
N GLU A 70 -0.52 -2.88 -17.83
CA GLU A 70 0.17 -3.22 -16.59
C GLU A 70 -0.66 -2.77 -15.36
N ARG A 71 -1.22 -1.57 -15.41
CA ARG A 71 -2.11 -1.05 -14.36
C ARG A 71 -3.34 -1.93 -14.16
N GLU A 72 -3.96 -2.40 -15.24
CA GLU A 72 -5.12 -3.30 -15.17
C GLU A 72 -4.75 -4.67 -14.57
N GLU A 73 -3.66 -5.27 -15.04
CA GLU A 73 -3.15 -6.55 -14.54
C GLU A 73 -2.82 -6.48 -13.04
N LYS A 74 -2.12 -5.43 -12.61
CA LYS A 74 -1.84 -5.18 -11.18
C LYS A 74 -3.14 -4.95 -10.40
N GLY A 75 -4.14 -4.30 -11.01
CA GLY A 75 -5.46 -4.07 -10.39
C GLY A 75 -6.21 -5.37 -10.12
N ILE A 76 -6.17 -6.33 -11.06
CA ILE A 76 -6.73 -7.67 -10.88
C ILE A 76 -6.03 -8.39 -9.71
N LYS A 77 -4.69 -8.42 -9.72
CA LYS A 77 -3.88 -9.03 -8.66
C LYS A 77 -4.12 -8.38 -7.29
N ALA A 78 -4.29 -7.05 -7.27
CA ALA A 78 -4.62 -6.30 -6.07
C ALA A 78 -5.94 -6.75 -5.46
N ARG A 79 -6.98 -6.91 -6.29
CA ARG A 79 -8.29 -7.37 -5.84
C ARG A 79 -8.25 -8.80 -5.32
N GLU A 80 -7.57 -9.69 -6.03
CA GLU A 80 -7.38 -11.07 -5.60
C GLU A 80 -6.69 -11.12 -4.23
N LYS A 81 -5.60 -10.36 -4.05
CA LYS A 81 -4.88 -10.28 -2.77
C LYS A 81 -5.79 -9.73 -1.66
N ALA A 82 -6.50 -8.64 -1.91
CA ALA A 82 -7.41 -8.01 -0.94
C ALA A 82 -8.49 -8.98 -0.43
N ILE A 83 -9.19 -9.65 -1.35
CA ILE A 83 -10.26 -10.60 -1.02
C ILE A 83 -9.67 -11.86 -0.34
N ASN A 84 -8.50 -12.31 -0.78
CA ASN A 84 -7.95 -13.56 -0.28
C ASN A 84 -7.25 -13.44 1.07
N GLN A 85 -6.69 -12.28 1.41
CA GLN A 85 -5.86 -12.12 2.61
C GLN A 85 -6.49 -11.19 3.65
N PHE A 86 -7.18 -10.13 3.21
CA PHE A 86 -7.61 -9.04 4.08
C PHE A 86 -9.12 -8.95 4.27
N HIS A 87 -9.87 -9.91 3.73
CA HIS A 87 -11.31 -10.00 3.96
C HIS A 87 -11.60 -10.23 5.45
N TYR A 88 -12.51 -9.43 6.03
CA TYR A 88 -12.78 -9.41 7.47
C TYR A 88 -13.05 -10.78 8.09
N ILE A 89 -13.75 -11.69 7.38
CA ILE A 89 -13.99 -13.07 7.85
C ILE A 89 -12.66 -13.81 8.14
N LYS A 90 -11.61 -13.55 7.36
CA LYS A 90 -10.29 -14.17 7.54
C LYS A 90 -9.50 -13.46 8.64
N THR A 91 -9.54 -12.13 8.67
CA THR A 91 -8.78 -11.31 9.63
C THR A 91 -9.32 -11.44 11.05
N TYR A 92 -10.63 -11.47 11.24
CA TYR A 92 -11.25 -11.53 12.57
C TYR A 92 -11.29 -12.94 13.18
N LYS A 93 -11.25 -14.00 12.37
CA LYS A 93 -11.21 -15.39 12.89
C LYS A 93 -10.06 -15.60 13.85
N ARG A 94 -8.89 -15.06 13.54
CA ARG A 94 -7.71 -15.17 14.41
C ARG A 94 -7.91 -14.51 15.78
N PHE A 95 -8.67 -13.42 15.87
CA PHE A 95 -8.99 -12.80 17.16
C PHE A 95 -9.96 -13.64 17.98
N LEU A 96 -10.86 -14.39 17.32
CA LEU A 96 -11.76 -15.33 17.99
C LEU A 96 -11.02 -16.56 18.52
N GLU A 97 -9.90 -16.96 17.89
CA GLU A 97 -9.04 -18.08 18.32
C GLU A 97 -8.07 -17.71 19.45
N LEU A 98 -7.86 -16.41 19.71
CA LEU A 98 -6.94 -15.90 20.74
C LEU A 98 -7.63 -15.62 22.08
N CYS A 99 -8.95 -15.80 22.17
CA CYS A 99 -9.74 -15.69 23.40
C CYS A 99 -10.06 -17.07 23.95
#